data_AF-A0A699SIA8-F1
#
_entry.id   AF-A0A699SIA8-F1
#
_cell.length_a   1.000
_cell.length_b   1.000
_cell.length_c   1.000
_cell.angle_alpha   90.00
_cell.angle_beta   90.00
_cell.angle_gamma   90.00
#
_symmetry.space_group_name_H-M   'P 1'
#
loop_
_entity.id
_entity.type
_entity.pdbx_description
1 polymer ?
#
loop_
_entity_poly.entity_id
_entity_poly.type
_entity_poly.pdbx_seq_one_letter_code
_entity_poly.pdbx_strand_id
1 'polypeptide(L)'
;EDDVLWQGTRLCIPNDASLREDLLTEAHSSLFSVHSGSTKMHHDLKQHFWWSGMKRDVATFVSRCLICQQVKIEHQRASGLLQPLDIHVWK
;
A
#
# COMPACT_ATOMS: atom_id res chain seq x y z
N GLU A 1 -33.70 0.65 -7.54
CA GLU A 1 -32.75 0.51 -8.66
C GLU A 1 -31.48 1.19 -8.18
N ASP A 2 -30.45 0.40 -7.91
CA ASP A 2 -29.22 0.89 -7.29
C ASP A 2 -28.56 1.95 -8.18
N ASP A 3 -28.48 3.18 -7.68
CA ASP A 3 -27.87 4.34 -8.34
C ASP A 3 -26.35 4.18 -8.32
N VAL A 4 -25.85 3.28 -9.17
CA VAL A 4 -24.44 2.94 -9.25
C VAL A 4 -23.72 3.94 -10.14
N LEU A 5 -22.86 4.75 -9.53
CA LEU A 5 -22.02 5.71 -10.24
C LEU A 5 -20.76 5.06 -10.81
N TRP A 6 -20.35 5.49 -12.01
CA TRP A 6 -19.14 5.02 -12.69
C TRP A 6 -18.22 6.18 -13.04
N GLN A 7 -16.91 5.97 -12.90
CA GLN A 7 -15.86 6.84 -13.43
C GLN A 7 -15.06 6.08 -14.50
N GLY A 8 -15.38 6.34 -15.76
CA GLY A 8 -14.84 5.53 -16.87
C GLY A 8 -15.27 4.08 -16.71
N THR A 9 -14.31 3.16 -16.59
CA THR A 9 -14.55 1.71 -16.39
C THR A 9 -14.54 1.30 -14.92
N ARG A 10 -14.54 2.25 -13.98
CA ARG A 10 -14.37 1.99 -12.54
C ARG A 10 -15.64 2.32 -11.79
N LEU A 11 -15.96 1.49 -10.81
CA LEU A 11 -17.09 1.67 -9.91
C LEU A 11 -16.78 2.77 -8.90
N CYS A 12 -17.64 3.80 -8.82
CA CYS A 12 -17.52 4.87 -7.84
C CYS A 12 -18.04 4.38 -6.48
N ILE A 13 -17.16 4.35 -5.48
CA ILE A 13 -17.55 4.01 -4.12
C ILE A 13 -18.05 5.27 -3.40
N PRO A 14 -19.29 5.27 -2.88
CA PRO A 14 -19.85 6.41 -2.15
C PRO A 14 -19.01 6.75 -0.91
N ASN A 15 -19.28 7.90 -0.28
CA ASN A 15 -18.62 8.30 0.96
C ASN A 15 -19.19 7.57 2.18
N ASP A 16 -19.21 6.24 2.10
CA ASP A 16 -19.61 5.32 3.15
C ASP A 16 -18.34 4.71 3.75
N ALA A 17 -18.12 4.95 5.05
CA ALA A 17 -16.90 4.53 5.73
C ALA A 17 -16.81 3.01 5.89
N SER A 18 -17.93 2.36 6.24
CA SER A 18 -18.01 0.90 6.37
C SER A 18 -17.71 0.20 5.06
N LEU A 19 -18.35 0.64 3.97
CA LEU A 19 -18.14 0.03 2.65
C LEU A 19 -16.68 0.15 2.18
N ARG A 20 -16.06 1.32 2.40
CA ARG A 20 -14.65 1.52 2.07
C ARG A 20 -13.75 0.67 2.94
N GLU A 21 -14.03 0.56 4.24
CA GLU A 21 -13.26 -0.28 5.17
C GLU A 21 -13.35 -1.77 4.83
N ASP A 22 -14.53 -2.27 4.48
CA ASP A 22 -14.76 -3.65 4.05
C ASP A 22 -13.96 -3.96 2.77
N LEU A 23 -14.00 -3.05 1.79
CA LEU A 23 -13.24 -3.18 0.54
C LEU A 23 -11.72 -3.19 0.79
N LEU A 24 -11.24 -2.31 1.67
CA LEU A 24 -9.83 -2.25 2.06
C LEU A 24 -9.43 -3.53 2.81
N THR A 25 -10.30 -4.06 3.67
CA THR A 25 -10.08 -5.29 4.44
C THR A 25 -10.01 -6.51 3.53
N GLU A 26 -10.92 -6.64 2.58
CA GLU A 26 -10.93 -7.71 1.58
C GLU A 26 -9.65 -7.67 0.73
N ALA A 27 -9.33 -6.49 0.18
CA ALA A 27 -8.11 -6.30 -0.62
C ALA A 27 -6.82 -6.57 0.18
N HIS A 28 -6.83 -6.31 1.48
CA HIS A 28 -5.69 -6.61 2.33
C HIS A 28 -5.58 -8.09 2.70
N SER A 29 -6.71 -8.77 2.94
CA SER A 29 -6.80 -10.15 3.43
C SER A 29 -6.67 -11.21 2.34
N SER A 30 -6.72 -10.82 1.06
CA SER A 30 -6.53 -11.73 -0.06
C SER A 30 -5.27 -12.59 0.12
N LEU A 31 -5.38 -13.90 -0.07
CA LEU A 31 -4.28 -14.89 0.07
C LEU A 31 -3.05 -14.59 -0.80
N PHE A 32 -3.22 -13.78 -1.86
CA PHE A 32 -2.12 -13.32 -2.73
C PHE A 32 -1.44 -12.04 -2.25
N SER A 33 -1.93 -11.49 -1.13
CA SER A 33 -1.37 -10.34 -0.43
C SER A 33 -0.29 -10.83 0.53
N VAL A 34 0.83 -11.33 -0.03
CA VAL A 34 2.08 -11.40 0.72
C VAL A 34 2.46 -9.95 1.07
N HIS A 35 1.96 -9.45 2.21
CA HIS A 35 1.99 -8.07 2.68
C HIS A 35 2.23 -7.03 1.58
N SER A 36 1.28 -6.97 0.65
CA SER A 36 1.23 -5.94 -0.38
C SER A 36 1.37 -4.57 0.29
N GLY A 37 2.49 -3.87 0.07
CA GLY A 37 2.60 -2.50 0.52
C GLY A 37 1.46 -1.64 -0.06
N SER A 38 1.23 -0.47 0.54
CA SER A 38 0.21 0.51 0.11
C SER A 38 0.17 0.73 -1.42
N THR A 39 1.32 0.71 -2.09
CA THR A 39 1.43 0.84 -3.55
C THR A 39 0.70 -0.25 -4.31
N LYS A 40 0.87 -1.53 -3.94
CA LYS A 40 0.26 -2.66 -4.62
C LYS A 40 -1.25 -2.67 -4.37
N MET A 41 -1.66 -2.54 -3.11
CA MET A 41 -3.08 -2.47 -2.75
C MET A 41 -3.82 -1.35 -3.49
N HIS A 42 -3.24 -0.15 -3.59
CA HIS A 42 -3.80 0.94 -4.38
C HIS A 42 -3.81 0.62 -5.89
N HIS A 43 -2.79 -0.07 -6.40
CA HIS A 43 -2.73 -0.47 -7.80
C HIS A 43 -3.83 -1.49 -8.16
N ASP A 44 -4.15 -2.39 -7.25
CA ASP A 44 -5.16 -3.43 -7.48
C ASP A 44 -6.56 -2.82 -7.38
N LEU A 45 -6.84 -2.04 -6.33
CA LEU A 45 -8.12 -1.37 -6.13
C LEU A 45 -8.46 -0.40 -7.27
N LYS A 46 -7.48 0.38 -7.75
CA LYS A 46 -7.73 1.37 -8.81
C LYS A 46 -8.14 0.74 -10.15
N GLN A 47 -7.96 -0.56 -10.38
CA GLN A 47 -8.38 -1.19 -11.64
C GLN A 47 -9.91 -1.24 -11.76
N HIS A 48 -10.59 -1.42 -10.63
CA HIS A 48 -12.02 -1.69 -10.59
C HIS A 48 -12.81 -0.61 -9.85
N PHE A 49 -12.18 0.08 -8.88
CA PHE A 49 -12.85 1.02 -8.00
C PHE A 49 -12.25 2.42 -8.08
N TRP A 50 -13.06 3.40 -7.73
CA TRP A 50 -12.64 4.78 -7.59
C TRP A 50 -13.40 5.50 -6.48
N TRP A 51 -12.69 6.33 -5.72
CA TRP A 51 -13.28 7.37 -4.87
C TRP A 51 -12.28 8.48 -4.58
N SER A 52 -12.77 9.65 -4.19
CA SER A 52 -11.93 10.77 -3.79
C SER A 52 -11.12 10.42 -2.53
N GLY A 53 -9.79 10.49 -2.61
CA GLY A 53 -8.93 10.19 -1.46
C GLY A 53 -8.49 8.74 -1.32
N MET A 54 -8.87 7.83 -2.25
CA MET A 54 -8.52 6.41 -2.22
C MET A 54 -7.05 6.12 -1.86
N LYS A 55 -6.10 6.83 -2.47
CA LYS A 55 -4.67 6.65 -2.16
C LYS A 55 -4.34 6.95 -0.68
N ARG A 56 -4.96 7.98 -0.11
CA ARG A 56 -4.78 8.37 1.31
C ARG A 56 -5.39 7.32 2.23
N ASP A 57 -6.58 6.83 1.89
CA ASP A 57 -7.29 5.83 2.68
C ASP A 57 -6.51 4.51 2.70
N VAL A 58 -6.01 4.06 1.55
CA VAL A 58 -5.12 2.88 1.45
C VAL A 58 -3.85 3.06 2.28
N ALA A 59 -3.19 4.22 2.18
CA ALA A 59 -1.98 4.48 2.97
C ALA A 59 -2.27 4.46 4.48
N THR A 60 -3.37 5.08 4.91
CA THR A 60 -3.80 5.11 6.30
C THR A 60 -4.14 3.71 6.81
N PHE A 61 -4.89 2.93 6.02
CA PHE A 61 -5.27 1.56 6.35
C PHE A 61 -4.06 0.65 6.53
N VAL A 62 -3.14 0.63 5.54
CA VAL A 62 -1.91 -0.19 5.62
C VAL A 62 -1.01 0.28 6.75
N SER A 63 -0.98 1.58 7.06
CA SER A 63 -0.19 2.11 8.19
C SER A 63 -0.69 1.63 9.55
N ARG A 64 -1.96 1.23 9.67
CA ARG A 64 -2.55 0.70 10.91
C ARG A 64 -2.37 -0.81 11.07
N CYS A 65 -1.95 -1.52 10.02
CA CYS A 65 -1.75 -2.96 10.08
C CYS A 65 -0.44 -3.31 10.82
N LEU A 66 -0.57 -3.96 11.98
CA LEU A 66 0.56 -4.39 12.81
C LEU A 66 1.53 -5.32 12.06
N ILE A 67 1.00 -6.22 11.25
CA ILE A 67 1.81 -7.17 10.52
C ILE A 67 2.63 -6.45 9.44
N CYS A 68 2.00 -5.55 8.69
CA CYS A 68 2.67 -4.66 7.73
C CYS A 68 3.73 -3.77 8.39
N GLN A 69 3.46 -3.27 9.60
CA GLN A 69 4.44 -2.50 10.38
C GLN A 69 5.65 -3.36 10.75
N GLN A 70 5.42 -4.58 11.26
CA GLN A 70 6.47 -5.45 11.75
C GLN A 70 7.40 -5.97 10.63
N VAL A 71 6.84 -6.34 9.49
CA VAL A 71 7.65 -6.80 8.33
C VAL A 71 8.41 -5.68 7.64
N LYS A 72 7.94 -4.43 7.79
CA LYS A 72 8.53 -3.24 7.19
C LYS A 72 9.45 -2.49 8.16
N ILE A 73 9.73 -3.05 9.35
CA ILE A 73 10.76 -2.51 10.23
C ILE A 73 12.06 -2.47 9.43
N GLU A 74 12.72 -1.32 9.49
CA GLU A 74 13.98 -1.08 8.79
C GLU A 74 15.04 -2.03 9.36
N HIS A 75 15.25 -3.17 8.70
CA HIS A 75 16.36 -4.07 8.98
C HIS A 75 17.69 -3.53 8.43
N GLN A 76 17.69 -2.33 7.83
CA GLN A 76 18.94 -1.68 7.45
C GLN A 76 19.69 -1.38 8.74
N ARG A 77 20.90 -1.95 8.88
CA ARG A 77 21.85 -1.45 9.87
C ARG A 77 21.96 0.06 9.63
N ALA A 78 22.00 0.84 10.72
CA ALA A 78 22.40 2.24 10.62
C ALA A 78 23.63 2.29 9.71
N SER A 79 23.53 3.05 8.62
CA SER A 79 24.65 3.18 7.68
C SER A 79 25.82 3.71 8.49
N GLY A 80 26.74 2.82 8.85
CA GLY A 80 27.95 3.19 9.58
C GLY A 80 28.76 4.16 8.75
N LEU A 81 29.74 4.82 9.37
CA LEU A 81 30.74 5.58 8.62
C LEU A 81 31.34 4.68 7.53
N LEU A 82 31.16 5.08 6.27
CA LEU A 82 31.78 4.42 5.13
C LEU A 82 33.29 4.43 5.37
N GLN A 83 33.89 3.28 5.63
CA GLN A 83 35.34 3.17 5.70
C GLN A 83 35.88 3.17 4.26
N PRO A 84 36.79 4.09 3.91
CA PRO A 84 37.46 4.05 2.61
C PRO A 84 38.20 2.71 2.46
N LEU A 85 37.97 2.03 1.34
CA LEU A 85 38.78 0.87 0.97
C LEU A 85 40.20 1.36 0.64
N ASP A 86 41.21 0.66 1.17
CA ASP A 86 42.61 0.96 0.91
C ASP A 86 42.89 0.80 -0.59
N ILE A 87 43.21 1.91 -1.26
CA ILE A 87 43.55 1.89 -2.68
C ILE A 87 45.01 1.44 -2.77
N HIS A 88 45.21 0.16 -3.05
CA HIS A 88 46.54 -0.35 -3.37
C HIS A 88 47.04 0.34 -4.65
N VAL A 89 48.04 1.22 -4.48
CA VAL A 89 48.80 1.81 -5.59
C VAL A 89 49.65 0.69 -6.18
N TRP A 90 49.31 0.26 -7.39
CA TRP A 90 50.14 -0.67 -8.17
C TRP A 90 51.45 0.03 -8.56
N LYS A 91 52.57 -0.63 -8.30
CA LYS A 91 53.92 -0.22 -8.74
C LYS A 91 54.20 -0.70 -10.16
#